data_AF-A0A5U8SUP0-F1
#
_entry.id   AF-A0A5U8SUP0-F1
#
_cell.length_a   1.000
_cell.length_b   1.000
_cell.length_c   1.000
_cell.angle_alpha   90.00
_cell.angle_beta   90.00
_cell.angle_gamma   90.00
#
_symmetry.space_group_name_H-M   'P 1'
#
loop_
_entity.id
_entity.type
_entity.pdbx_description
1 polymer ?
#
loop_
_entity_poly.entity_id
_entity_poly.type
_entity_poly.pdbx_seq_one_letter_code
_entity_poly.pdbx_strand_id
1 'polypeptide(L)'
;MRSPIAGQGPGKKRCIAVLLASALALMGCDDTGSNTTAAGSNDSAPANNKENSSSSSASSPSAKKTQDAASLAELSKRYAGKDVTIIDASEIQLDGANAMVVTFSVPLDPNQDFSQFARLVDVKNGKLEGAWELSDNLMELRMRHLPPSRELQL
;
A
#
# COMPACT_ATOMS: atom_id res chain seq x y z
N MET A 1 22.19 65.28 12.01
CA MET A 1 21.95 65.25 10.54
C MET A 1 21.45 63.86 10.15
N ARG A 2 20.39 63.83 9.34
CA ARG A 2 19.89 62.74 8.47
C ARG A 2 19.16 61.52 9.09
N SER A 3 17.82 61.54 8.96
CA SER A 3 17.03 60.41 8.43
C SER A 3 17.07 60.48 6.87
N PRO A 4 16.73 59.45 6.03
CA PRO A 4 15.55 58.56 6.09
C PRO A 4 15.75 57.08 5.62
N ILE A 5 14.86 56.14 5.99
CA ILE A 5 13.83 55.41 5.19
C ILE A 5 14.32 54.78 3.86
N ALA A 6 14.03 53.48 3.69
CA ALA A 6 13.44 52.83 2.49
C ALA A 6 14.12 51.50 2.14
N GLY A 7 13.43 50.39 2.41
CA GLY A 7 13.77 49.06 1.89
C GLY A 7 12.49 48.37 1.41
N GLN A 8 11.88 48.90 0.36
CA GLN A 8 10.80 48.23 -0.36
C GLN A 8 11.08 48.33 -1.87
N GLY A 9 11.21 47.18 -2.53
CA GLY A 9 11.34 47.09 -3.99
C GLY A 9 11.30 45.64 -4.46
N PRO A 10 10.46 45.29 -5.45
CA PRO A 10 9.89 43.94 -5.59
C PRO A 10 10.75 43.04 -6.48
N GLY A 11 11.06 41.84 -5.99
CA GLY A 11 11.64 40.76 -6.78
C GLY A 11 10.63 40.27 -7.82
N LYS A 12 10.95 40.49 -9.10
CA LYS A 12 10.13 40.20 -10.27
C LYS A 12 9.76 38.71 -10.33
N LYS A 13 8.47 38.44 -10.55
CA LYS A 13 7.87 37.11 -10.64
C LYS A 13 8.47 36.34 -11.82
N ARG A 14 8.89 35.10 -11.56
CA ARG A 14 9.39 34.13 -12.54
C ARG A 14 8.22 33.58 -13.35
N CYS A 15 8.30 33.65 -14.68
CA CYS A 15 7.44 32.89 -15.58
C CYS A 15 8.34 31.99 -16.42
N ILE A 16 8.48 30.74 -16.02
CA ILE A 16 9.04 29.68 -16.86
C ILE A 16 7.85 28.82 -17.28
N ALA A 17 7.35 29.06 -18.49
CA ALA A 17 6.36 28.20 -19.11
C ALA A 17 7.11 27.08 -19.85
N VAL A 18 7.03 25.86 -19.32
CA VAL A 18 7.46 24.65 -20.04
C VAL A 18 6.18 23.92 -20.48
N LEU A 19 5.88 23.98 -21.78
CA LEU A 19 4.86 23.15 -22.40
C LEU A 19 5.56 21.92 -23.01
N LEU A 20 5.47 20.77 -22.35
CA LEU A 20 5.78 19.47 -22.96
C LEU A 20 4.45 18.75 -23.26
N ALA A 21 4.12 18.66 -24.54
CA ALA A 21 3.04 17.81 -25.03
C ALA A 21 3.64 16.49 -25.53
N SER A 22 3.39 15.40 -24.84
CA SER A 22 3.69 14.04 -25.30
C SER A 22 2.38 13.32 -25.59
N ALA A 23 2.09 13.10 -26.87
CA ALA A 23 1.01 12.24 -27.32
C ALA A 23 1.51 10.78 -27.33
N LEU A 24 0.90 9.90 -26.52
CA LEU A 24 1.07 8.46 -26.65
C LEU A 24 -0.05 7.91 -27.53
N ALA A 25 0.31 7.37 -28.69
CA ALA A 25 -0.59 6.55 -29.50
C ALA A 25 -0.57 5.11 -28.94
N LEU A 26 -1.72 4.64 -28.46
CA LEU A 26 -1.93 3.24 -28.13
C LEU A 26 -2.37 2.50 -29.39
N MET A 27 -1.45 1.74 -30.00
CA MET A 27 -1.79 0.62 -30.88
C MET A 27 -1.65 -0.65 -30.07
N GLY A 28 -2.78 -1.17 -29.58
CA GLY A 28 -2.90 -2.53 -29.08
C GLY A 28 -3.75 -3.33 -30.06
N CYS A 29 -3.11 -4.17 -30.85
CA CYS A 29 -3.74 -5.22 -31.66
C CYS A 29 -3.47 -6.53 -30.90
N ASP A 30 -4.52 -7.25 -30.51
CA ASP A 30 -4.39 -8.66 -30.12
C ASP A 30 -5.33 -9.46 -31.01
N ASP A 31 -4.71 -10.24 -31.89
CA ASP A 31 -5.35 -11.13 -32.87
C ASP A 31 -4.89 -12.54 -32.50
N THR A 32 -5.83 -13.41 -32.15
CA THR A 32 -5.62 -14.86 -32.23
C THR A 32 -6.89 -15.46 -32.81
N GLY A 33 -6.83 -15.68 -34.12
CA GLY A 33 -7.85 -16.40 -34.86
C GLY A 33 -7.87 -17.89 -34.57
N SER A 34 -9.06 -18.47 -34.66
CA SER A 34 -9.35 -19.59 -35.58
C SER A 34 -10.86 -19.83 -35.65
N ASN A 35 -11.45 -19.65 -36.85
CA ASN A 35 -12.34 -20.58 -37.59
C ASN A 35 -13.39 -21.38 -36.78
N THR A 36 -14.63 -21.64 -37.19
CA THR A 36 -15.52 -21.29 -38.30
C THR A 36 -16.82 -22.06 -38.02
N THR A 37 -17.97 -21.48 -38.39
CA THR A 37 -19.17 -22.15 -38.94
C THR A 37 -20.08 -23.06 -38.07
N ALA A 38 -21.37 -22.75 -38.25
CA ALA A 38 -22.58 -23.59 -38.32
C ALA A 38 -23.53 -23.70 -37.12
N ALA A 39 -24.77 -23.34 -37.44
CA ALA A 39 -26.00 -23.58 -36.70
C ALA A 39 -26.43 -25.06 -36.73
N GLY A 40 -27.21 -25.50 -35.74
CA GLY A 40 -27.96 -26.76 -35.80
C GLY A 40 -28.39 -27.30 -34.44
N SER A 41 -29.70 -27.56 -34.31
CA SER A 41 -30.47 -27.85 -33.10
C SER A 41 -30.32 -29.26 -32.47
N ASN A 42 -30.80 -29.36 -31.23
CA ASN A 42 -31.58 -30.43 -30.57
C ASN A 42 -30.97 -31.19 -29.37
N ASP A 43 -31.62 -30.92 -28.22
CA ASP A 43 -32.21 -31.83 -27.22
C ASP A 43 -31.49 -33.13 -26.83
N SER A 44 -31.11 -33.21 -25.54
CA SER A 44 -31.46 -34.32 -24.63
C SER A 44 -30.89 -34.09 -23.23
N ALA A 45 -31.76 -34.06 -22.22
CA ALA A 45 -31.44 -34.32 -20.81
C ALA A 45 -31.77 -35.80 -20.47
N PRO A 46 -31.59 -36.34 -19.25
CA PRO A 46 -30.86 -35.87 -18.06
C PRO A 46 -29.90 -36.94 -17.47
N ALA A 47 -29.10 -36.59 -16.46
CA ALA A 47 -28.98 -37.29 -15.15
C ALA A 47 -27.64 -37.10 -14.43
N ASN A 48 -27.77 -36.59 -13.20
CA ASN A 48 -27.08 -36.98 -11.97
C ASN A 48 -25.58 -36.72 -11.71
N ASN A 49 -25.41 -36.02 -10.59
CA ASN A 49 -24.40 -36.17 -9.54
C ASN A 49 -23.00 -35.64 -9.84
N LYS A 50 -22.67 -34.49 -9.25
CA LYS A 50 -22.09 -34.42 -7.90
C LYS A 50 -21.57 -33.00 -7.70
N GLU A 51 -22.05 -32.38 -6.63
CA GLU A 51 -21.62 -31.10 -6.09
C GLU A 51 -20.09 -31.08 -5.92
N ASN A 52 -19.40 -30.52 -6.92
CA ASN A 52 -17.98 -30.22 -6.85
C ASN A 52 -17.84 -28.87 -6.16
N SER A 53 -17.88 -28.88 -4.83
CA SER A 53 -17.38 -27.77 -4.02
C SER A 53 -15.87 -27.69 -4.19
N SER A 54 -15.46 -27.03 -5.27
CA SER A 54 -14.12 -26.49 -5.45
C SER A 54 -14.15 -25.04 -5.00
N SER A 55 -13.75 -24.79 -3.76
CA SER A 55 -13.09 -23.53 -3.40
C SER A 55 -11.92 -23.86 -2.49
N SER A 56 -10.84 -24.25 -3.16
CA SER A 56 -9.48 -23.98 -2.73
C SER A 56 -9.36 -22.52 -2.30
N SER A 57 -9.27 -22.27 -1.00
CA SER A 57 -8.49 -21.16 -0.48
C SER A 57 -7.38 -21.78 0.32
N ALA A 58 -6.29 -22.06 -0.40
CA ALA A 58 -5.00 -22.28 0.20
C ALA A 58 -4.68 -21.02 1.00
N SER A 59 -4.78 -21.13 2.32
CA SER A 59 -4.03 -20.29 3.24
C SER A 59 -2.55 -20.54 2.94
N SER A 60 -2.00 -19.81 1.98
CA SER A 60 -0.56 -19.68 1.88
C SER A 60 -0.14 -18.89 3.12
N PRO A 61 0.62 -19.46 4.06
CA PRO A 61 1.39 -18.61 4.94
C PRO A 61 2.32 -17.85 4.00
N SER A 62 2.05 -16.56 3.79
CA SER A 62 3.05 -15.66 3.24
C SER A 62 4.27 -15.84 4.13
N ALA A 63 5.27 -16.55 3.62
CA ALA A 63 6.46 -16.88 4.36
C ALA A 63 7.08 -15.53 4.74
N LYS A 64 6.90 -15.12 6.00
CA LYS A 64 7.52 -13.94 6.58
C LYS A 64 8.99 -14.05 6.22
N LYS A 65 9.46 -13.20 5.30
CA LYS A 65 10.86 -13.21 4.88
C LYS A 65 11.66 -12.70 6.07
N THR A 66 12.07 -13.64 6.92
CA THR A 66 12.86 -13.34 8.11
C THR A 66 14.16 -12.72 7.62
N GLN A 67 14.36 -11.43 7.94
CA GLN A 67 15.63 -10.75 7.70
C GLN A 67 16.75 -11.55 8.38
N ASP A 68 17.84 -11.79 7.67
CA ASP A 68 18.96 -12.50 8.25
C ASP A 68 19.65 -11.64 9.32
N ALA A 69 20.31 -12.31 10.28
CA ALA A 69 20.91 -11.63 11.42
C ALA A 69 22.02 -10.64 11.03
N ALA A 70 22.73 -10.87 9.92
CA ALA A 70 23.78 -9.97 9.47
C ALA A 70 23.17 -8.66 8.94
N SER A 71 22.13 -8.75 8.12
CA SER A 71 21.37 -7.59 7.64
C SER A 71 20.80 -6.76 8.80
N LEU A 72 20.24 -7.40 9.82
CA LEU A 72 19.72 -6.69 11.00
C LEU A 72 20.82 -5.99 11.81
N ALA A 73 22.00 -6.63 11.94
CA ALA A 73 23.15 -6.03 12.62
C ALA A 73 23.71 -4.82 11.84
N GLU A 74 23.72 -4.86 10.52
CA GLU A 74 24.12 -3.72 9.68
C GLU A 74 23.14 -2.54 9.80
N LEU A 75 21.84 -2.81 9.77
CA LEU A 75 20.81 -1.78 10.00
C LEU A 75 20.98 -1.15 11.39
N SER A 76 21.19 -1.98 12.43
CA SER A 76 21.39 -1.49 13.80
C SER A 76 22.60 -0.54 13.90
N LYS A 77 23.72 -0.85 13.22
CA LYS A 77 24.89 0.04 13.17
C LYS A 77 24.61 1.33 12.42
N ARG A 78 23.93 1.25 11.27
CA ARG A 78 23.63 2.41 10.42
C ARG A 78 22.70 3.41 11.10
N TYR A 79 21.77 2.90 11.92
CA TYR A 79 20.77 3.71 12.61
C TYR A 79 21.07 3.92 14.11
N ALA A 80 22.27 3.52 14.57
CA ALA A 80 22.68 3.70 15.96
C ALA A 80 22.59 5.18 16.40
N GLY A 81 21.94 5.41 17.55
CA GLY A 81 21.79 6.74 18.14
C GLY A 81 20.81 7.66 17.43
N LYS A 82 20.01 7.16 16.47
CA LYS A 82 18.92 7.92 15.86
C LYS A 82 17.61 7.65 16.60
N ASP A 83 16.84 8.70 16.85
CA ASP A 83 15.52 8.59 17.47
C ASP A 83 14.48 8.00 16.50
N VAL A 84 13.56 7.21 17.06
CA VAL A 84 12.39 6.70 16.35
C VAL A 84 11.34 7.80 16.30
N THR A 85 10.93 8.21 15.10
CA THR A 85 9.85 9.17 14.88
C THR A 85 8.91 8.65 13.79
N ILE A 86 7.63 9.04 13.87
CA ILE A 86 6.68 8.82 12.79
C ILE A 86 6.95 9.86 11.69
N ILE A 87 7.24 9.39 10.49
CA ILE A 87 7.39 10.23 9.28
C ILE A 87 6.02 10.50 8.69
N ASP A 88 5.19 9.48 8.59
CA ASP A 88 3.88 9.54 7.95
C ASP A 88 2.93 8.50 8.55
N ALA A 89 1.63 8.78 8.48
CA ALA A 89 0.55 7.87 8.84
C ALA A 89 -0.59 8.08 7.85
N SER A 90 -0.68 7.20 6.85
CA SER A 90 -1.59 7.36 5.72
C SER A 90 -2.32 6.06 5.37
N GLU A 91 -3.54 6.21 4.84
CA GLU A 91 -4.27 5.10 4.24
C GLU A 91 -3.84 4.96 2.78
N ILE A 92 -3.41 3.76 2.39
CA ILE A 92 -3.06 3.43 1.00
C ILE A 92 -3.77 2.15 0.57
N GLN A 93 -3.82 1.90 -0.74
CA GLN A 93 -4.30 0.64 -1.27
C GLN A 93 -3.13 -0.34 -1.44
N LEU A 94 -3.21 -1.51 -0.81
CA LEU A 94 -2.24 -2.59 -0.88
C LEU A 94 -2.94 -3.91 -1.24
N ASP A 95 -2.50 -4.55 -2.32
CA ASP A 95 -3.10 -5.78 -2.87
C ASP A 95 -4.63 -5.67 -3.07
N GLY A 96 -5.09 -4.51 -3.56
CA GLY A 96 -6.50 -4.23 -3.84
C GLY A 96 -7.38 -3.90 -2.63
N ALA A 97 -6.82 -3.89 -1.40
CA ALA A 97 -7.54 -3.52 -0.19
C ALA A 97 -6.92 -2.29 0.48
N ASN A 98 -7.71 -1.53 1.23
CA ASN A 98 -7.19 -0.39 1.99
C ASN A 98 -6.38 -0.88 3.19
N ALA A 99 -5.30 -0.17 3.49
CA ALA A 99 -4.41 -0.45 4.60
C ALA A 99 -3.95 0.85 5.26
N MET A 100 -3.89 0.85 6.59
CA MET A 100 -3.21 1.91 7.35
C MET A 100 -1.73 1.61 7.29
N VAL A 101 -0.91 2.58 6.90
CA VAL A 101 0.54 2.46 6.88
C VAL A 101 1.15 3.58 7.70
N VAL A 102 1.91 3.19 8.72
CA VAL A 102 2.68 4.10 9.58
C VAL A 102 4.14 3.94 9.20
N THR A 103 4.75 5.02 8.73
CA THR A 103 6.15 5.05 8.28
C THR A 103 7.04 5.64 9.36
N PHE A 104 8.13 4.96 9.70
CA PHE A 104 9.07 5.33 10.76
C PHE A 104 10.40 5.83 10.20
N SER A 105 11.11 6.65 10.98
CA SER A 105 12.42 7.20 10.63
C SER A 105 13.56 6.20 10.61
N VAL A 106 13.41 5.09 11.34
CA VAL A 106 14.40 4.03 11.48
C VAL A 106 13.74 2.65 11.43
N PRO A 107 14.49 1.60 11.09
CA PRO A 107 14.02 0.21 11.17
C PRO A 107 13.57 -0.16 12.60
N LEU A 108 12.43 -0.83 12.72
CA LEU A 108 11.89 -1.41 13.95
C LEU A 108 12.40 -2.84 14.15
N ASP A 109 12.36 -3.33 15.39
CA ASP A 109 12.74 -4.71 15.70
C ASP A 109 11.60 -5.67 15.35
N PRO A 110 11.79 -6.63 14.43
CA PRO A 110 10.73 -7.54 13.97
C PRO A 110 10.19 -8.51 15.03
N ASN A 111 10.85 -8.61 16.20
CA ASN A 111 10.45 -9.48 17.31
C ASN A 111 9.54 -8.80 18.34
N GLN A 112 9.26 -7.50 18.17
CA GLN A 112 8.40 -6.75 19.07
C GLN A 112 6.92 -7.09 18.82
N ASP A 113 6.14 -7.08 19.91
CA ASP A 113 4.69 -7.10 19.81
C ASP A 113 4.15 -5.68 19.57
N PHE A 114 3.93 -5.35 18.30
CA PHE A 114 3.47 -4.02 17.89
C PHE A 114 2.07 -3.65 18.41
N SER A 115 1.25 -4.64 18.80
CA SER A 115 -0.09 -4.38 19.34
C SER A 115 -0.08 -3.65 20.69
N GLN A 116 1.07 -3.66 21.37
CA GLN A 116 1.27 -2.93 22.64
C GLN A 116 1.58 -1.44 22.44
N PHE A 117 2.07 -1.06 21.25
CA PHE A 117 2.55 0.30 20.96
C PHE A 117 1.66 1.07 20.00
N ALA A 118 1.00 0.37 19.07
CA ALA A 118 0.12 0.97 18.09
C ALA A 118 -1.28 0.36 18.18
N ARG A 119 -2.31 1.21 18.11
CA ARG A 119 -3.70 0.77 18.12
C ARG A 119 -4.48 1.56 17.10
N LEU A 120 -5.19 0.88 16.22
CA LEU A 120 -6.14 1.54 15.32
C LEU A 120 -7.56 1.26 15.81
N VAL A 121 -8.32 2.33 16.01
CA VAL A 121 -9.68 2.29 16.58
C VAL A 121 -10.63 2.98 15.61
N ASP A 122 -11.73 2.31 15.29
CA ASP A 122 -12.89 2.96 14.69
C ASP A 122 -13.64 3.76 15.76
N VAL A 123 -13.85 5.05 15.51
CA VAL A 123 -14.46 5.97 16.49
C VAL A 123 -15.83 5.50 16.98
N LYS A 124 -16.59 4.80 16.14
CA LYS A 124 -17.96 4.35 16.46
C LYS A 124 -18.02 2.91 16.97
N ASN A 125 -17.18 2.03 16.42
CA ASN A 125 -17.28 0.59 16.61
C ASN A 125 -16.16 0.03 17.50
N GLY A 126 -15.18 0.85 17.89
CA GLY A 126 -14.08 0.46 18.74
C GLY A 126 -12.95 -0.20 17.96
N LYS A 127 -12.29 -1.19 18.59
CA LYS A 127 -11.10 -1.82 18.03
C LYS A 127 -11.41 -2.44 16.66
N LEU A 128 -10.52 -2.22 15.69
CA LEU A 128 -10.58 -2.91 14.40
C LEU A 128 -10.05 -4.34 14.51
N GLU A 129 -10.65 -5.24 13.73
CA GLU A 129 -10.13 -6.58 13.52
C GLU A 129 -8.93 -6.52 12.57
N GLY A 130 -7.83 -7.17 12.95
CA GLY A 130 -6.59 -7.17 12.17
C GLY A 130 -5.35 -7.21 13.05
N ALA A 131 -4.23 -7.60 12.45
CA ALA A 131 -2.92 -7.57 13.06
C ALA A 131 -2.07 -6.48 12.43
N TRP A 132 -1.15 -5.93 13.22
CA TRP A 132 -0.08 -5.11 12.70
C TRP A 132 0.99 -5.99 12.04
N GLU A 133 1.35 -5.65 10.82
CA GLU A 133 2.37 -6.32 10.04
C GLU A 133 3.53 -5.37 9.81
N LEU A 134 4.74 -5.81 10.17
CA LEU A 134 5.96 -5.07 9.83
C LEU A 134 6.35 -5.41 8.38
N SER A 135 6.60 -4.38 7.58
CA SER A 135 7.11 -4.51 6.22
C SER A 135 8.52 -5.13 6.15
N ASP A 136 8.92 -5.59 4.96
CA ASP A 136 10.24 -6.17 4.74
C ASP A 136 11.39 -5.17 4.97
N ASN A 137 11.15 -3.87 4.76
CA ASN A 137 12.13 -2.82 5.02
C ASN A 137 12.23 -2.45 6.52
N LEU A 138 11.38 -3.06 7.36
CA LEU A 138 11.28 -2.84 8.80
C LEU A 138 10.90 -1.41 9.22
N MET A 139 10.53 -0.55 8.28
CA MET A 139 10.28 0.88 8.53
C MET A 139 8.80 1.24 8.37
N GLU A 140 7.94 0.28 8.06
CA GLU A 140 6.50 0.51 7.91
C GLU A 140 5.71 -0.52 8.70
N LEU A 141 4.78 -0.04 9.51
CA LEU A 141 3.79 -0.87 10.18
C LEU A 141 2.47 -0.77 9.43
N ARG A 142 1.89 -1.91 9.07
CA ARG A 142 0.74 -2.01 8.17
C ARG A 142 -0.42 -2.72 8.86
N MET A 143 -1.61 -2.12 8.84
CA MET A 143 -2.85 -2.81 9.21
C MET A 143 -3.70 -2.94 7.95
N ARG A 144 -3.85 -4.18 7.49
CA ARG A 144 -4.47 -4.49 6.21
C ARG A 144 -5.98 -4.66 6.34
N HIS A 145 -6.67 -4.62 5.20
CA HIS A 145 -8.11 -4.89 5.08
C HIS A 145 -8.98 -3.93 5.87
N LEU A 146 -8.66 -2.65 5.83
CA LEU A 146 -9.47 -1.63 6.48
C LEU A 146 -10.88 -1.57 5.86
N PRO A 147 -11.93 -1.44 6.70
CA PRO A 147 -13.28 -1.17 6.22
C PRO A 147 -13.37 0.21 5.56
N PRO A 148 -14.10 0.35 4.44
CA PRO A 148 -14.24 1.62 3.74
C PRO A 148 -15.14 2.60 4.52
N SER A 149 -14.95 3.89 4.28
CA SER A 149 -15.82 4.98 4.77
C SER A 149 -15.94 5.01 6.31
N ARG A 150 -14.83 4.82 7.00
CA ARG A 150 -14.76 4.84 8.47
C ARG A 150 -13.88 5.99 8.96
N GLU A 151 -14.16 6.44 10.17
CA GLU A 151 -13.33 7.40 10.87
C GLU A 151 -12.46 6.63 11.85
N LEU A 152 -11.14 6.75 11.70
CA LEU A 152 -10.16 5.96 12.43
C LEU A 152 -9.25 6.88 13.27
N GLN A 153 -8.89 6.40 14.46
CA GLN A 153 -7.91 7.01 15.34
C GLN A 153 -6.77 6.03 15.58
N LEU A 154 -5.55 6.49 15.34
CA LEU A 154 -4.29 5.79 15.62
C LEU A 154 -3.74 6.21 16.99
#